data_AF-A0A914UAP7-F1
#
_entry.id   AF-A0A914UAP7-F1
#
_cell.length_a   1.000
_cell.length_b   1.000
_cell.length_c   1.000
_cell.angle_alpha   90.00
_cell.angle_beta   90.00
_cell.angle_gamma   90.00
#
_symmetry.space_group_name_H-M   'P 1'
#
loop_
_entity.id
_entity.type
_entity.pdbx_description
1 polymer ?
#
loop_
_entity_poly.entity_id
_entity_poly.type
_entity_poly.pdbx_seq_one_letter_code
_entity_poly.pdbx_strand_id
1 'polypeptide(L)'
;MLFIIDAYYSEWIKYISMIAFVIASFWVIGERTWATIYLKGYENKRSVKTIIGVIILQWFLAATIVYSFFMSYVPVVIPIIGIAVSCAAFLIVYRFMQKENRRRYRYSKKFGNAYTLSERYQLAENIQTEPIVSTLLIISVIFESLHLISGAILHFGTNINTKLIGKLLFEILFTIDPIVFSIPLLLSVKKWRQIFRQYLLRKHICSCNISEYDNNSVQEINDVKKEGDVYFKQLRQSWT
;
A
#
# COMPACT_ATOMS: atom_id res chain seq x y z
N MET A 1 -3.20 -37.47 -14.80
CA MET A 1 -1.82 -36.93 -14.83
C MET A 1 -1.83 -35.41 -15.03
N LEU A 2 -2.46 -34.90 -16.10
CA LEU A 2 -2.63 -33.45 -16.35
C LEU A 2 -3.23 -32.67 -15.16
N PHE A 3 -4.34 -33.14 -14.57
CA PHE A 3 -4.96 -32.51 -13.39
C PHE A 3 -4.04 -32.39 -12.15
N ILE A 4 -3.10 -33.33 -11.96
CA ILE A 4 -2.18 -33.31 -10.81
C ILE A 4 -1.07 -32.29 -11.07
N ILE A 5 -0.62 -32.18 -12.33
CA ILE A 5 0.36 -31.20 -12.78
C ILE A 5 -0.22 -29.79 -12.66
N ASP A 6 -1.47 -29.59 -13.08
CA ASP A 6 -2.16 -28.30 -12.98
C ASP A 6 -2.37 -27.85 -11.53
N ALA A 7 -2.79 -28.77 -10.65
CA ALA A 7 -2.95 -28.49 -9.23
C ALA A 7 -1.60 -28.11 -8.57
N TYR A 8 -0.51 -28.75 -8.97
CA TYR A 8 0.82 -28.42 -8.47
C TYR A 8 1.25 -27.02 -8.90
N TYR A 9 1.18 -26.69 -10.19
CA TYR A 9 1.56 -25.34 -10.66
C TYR A 9 0.67 -24.23 -10.09
N SER A 10 -0.61 -24.51 -9.89
CA SER A 10 -1.53 -23.60 -9.21
C SER A 10 -1.04 -23.22 -7.81
N GLU A 11 -0.60 -24.18 -7.01
CA GLU A 11 -0.06 -23.89 -5.67
C GLU A 11 1.19 -23.01 -5.73
N TRP A 12 2.12 -23.31 -6.62
CA TRP A 12 3.33 -22.49 -6.78
C TRP A 12 3.01 -21.03 -7.11
N ILE A 13 2.09 -20.80 -8.06
CA ILE A 13 1.70 -19.45 -8.46
C ILE A 13 1.06 -18.70 -7.28
N LYS A 14 0.22 -19.37 -6.47
CA LYS A 14 -0.37 -18.77 -5.27
C LYS A 14 0.71 -18.31 -4.29
N TYR A 15 1.64 -19.18 -3.90
CA TYR A 15 2.74 -18.82 -2.99
C TYR A 15 3.62 -17.71 -3.57
N ILE A 16 3.95 -17.75 -4.87
CA ILE A 16 4.74 -16.70 -5.52
C ILE A 16 4.01 -15.37 -5.46
N SER A 17 2.72 -15.34 -5.77
CA SER A 17 1.92 -14.11 -5.74
C SER A 17 1.80 -13.52 -4.34
N MET A 18 1.66 -14.36 -3.30
CA MET A 18 1.63 -13.94 -1.89
C MET A 18 2.97 -13.30 -1.48
N ILE A 19 4.10 -13.98 -1.74
CA ILE A 19 5.42 -13.43 -1.41
C ILE A 19 5.71 -12.17 -2.23
N ALA A 20 5.31 -12.13 -3.51
CA ALA A 20 5.43 -10.94 -4.33
C ALA A 20 4.67 -9.76 -3.74
N PHE A 21 3.46 -9.98 -3.20
CA PHE A 21 2.67 -8.94 -2.54
C PHE A 21 3.35 -8.39 -1.27
N VAL A 22 3.93 -9.26 -0.44
CA VAL A 22 4.73 -8.86 0.72
C VAL A 22 5.91 -7.99 0.29
N ILE A 23 6.66 -8.41 -0.74
CA ILE A 23 7.79 -7.64 -1.29
C ILE A 23 7.31 -6.31 -1.90
N ALA A 24 6.16 -6.28 -2.56
CA ALA A 24 5.58 -5.05 -3.11
C ALA A 24 5.33 -4.01 -2.01
N SER A 25 4.82 -4.47 -0.87
CA SER A 25 4.57 -3.61 0.30
C SER A 25 5.86 -2.95 0.81
N PHE A 26 7.00 -3.65 0.70
CA PHE A 26 8.34 -3.11 1.02
C PHE A 26 8.75 -2.00 0.08
N TRP A 27 8.56 -2.21 -1.21
CA TRP A 27 8.84 -1.19 -2.21
C TRP A 27 8.00 0.07 -2.00
N VAL A 28 6.70 -0.08 -1.71
CA VAL A 28 5.82 1.06 -1.45
C VAL A 28 6.28 1.86 -0.23
N ILE A 29 6.60 1.18 0.88
CA ILE A 29 7.04 1.88 2.10
C ILE A 29 8.44 2.48 1.93
N GLY A 30 9.34 1.79 1.23
CA GLY A 30 10.66 2.32 0.88
C GLY A 30 10.56 3.57 0.01
N GLU A 31 9.69 3.56 -1.00
CA GLU A 31 9.38 4.70 -1.84
C GLU A 31 8.85 5.87 -1.02
N ARG A 32 7.86 5.65 -0.15
CA ARG A 32 7.29 6.69 0.71
C ARG A 32 8.28 7.24 1.74
N THR A 33 9.15 6.37 2.25
CA THR A 33 10.27 6.77 3.13
C THR A 33 11.23 7.68 2.38
N TRP A 34 11.59 7.30 1.14
CA TRP A 34 12.47 8.08 0.29
C TRP A 34 11.86 9.43 -0.06
N ALA A 35 10.58 9.48 -0.42
CA ALA A 35 9.85 10.73 -0.68
C ALA A 35 9.80 11.63 0.56
N THR A 36 9.63 11.04 1.76
CA THR A 36 9.63 11.78 3.02
C THR A 36 11.01 12.33 3.38
N ILE A 37 12.10 11.59 3.14
CA ILE A 37 13.46 12.02 3.48
C ILE A 37 14.00 13.01 2.45
N TYR A 38 13.83 12.72 1.15
CA TYR A 38 14.41 13.44 0.02
C TYR A 38 13.41 14.32 -0.73
N LEU A 39 12.62 15.11 0.00
CA LEU A 39 11.60 16.01 -0.55
C LEU A 39 12.11 16.90 -1.71
N LYS A 40 13.33 17.43 -1.59
CA LYS A 40 13.94 18.35 -2.58
C LYS A 40 14.29 17.74 -3.94
N GLY A 41 14.49 16.42 -4.01
CA GLY A 41 15.07 15.76 -5.19
C GLY A 41 14.24 14.60 -5.74
N TYR A 42 13.09 14.32 -5.12
CA TYR A 42 12.28 13.15 -5.42
C TYR A 42 11.70 13.18 -6.86
N GLU A 43 11.14 14.31 -7.29
CA GLU A 43 10.41 14.39 -8.57
C GLU A 43 11.30 14.27 -9.81
N ASN A 44 12.55 14.74 -9.75
CA ASN A 44 13.42 14.82 -10.93
C ASN A 44 13.99 13.47 -11.40
N LYS A 45 13.78 12.37 -10.66
CA LYS A 45 14.45 11.08 -10.94
C LYS A 45 13.51 9.91 -11.18
N ARG A 46 12.20 10.12 -11.22
CA ARG A 46 11.24 9.01 -11.40
C ARG A 46 11.22 8.54 -12.85
N SER A 47 11.96 7.47 -13.15
CA SER A 47 11.91 6.81 -14.46
C SER A 47 10.95 5.62 -14.46
N VAL A 48 10.10 5.54 -15.49
CA VAL A 48 9.22 4.38 -15.73
C VAL A 48 10.03 3.08 -15.82
N LYS A 49 11.26 3.16 -16.37
CA LYS A 49 12.17 2.00 -16.45
C LYS A 49 12.53 1.45 -15.08
N THR A 50 12.73 2.32 -14.09
CA THR A 50 13.02 1.92 -12.71
C THR A 50 11.82 1.20 -12.09
N ILE A 51 10.59 1.68 -12.35
CA ILE A 51 9.37 1.05 -11.84
C ILE A 51 9.20 -0.36 -12.43
N ILE A 52 9.36 -0.50 -13.75
CA ILE A 52 9.30 -1.80 -14.43
C ILE A 52 10.38 -2.74 -13.89
N GLY A 53 11.62 -2.25 -13.73
CA GLY A 53 12.72 -3.01 -13.17
C GLY A 53 12.45 -3.52 -11.76
N VAL A 54 11.86 -2.68 -10.89
CA VAL A 54 11.46 -3.08 -9.53
C VAL A 54 10.38 -4.16 -9.55
N ILE A 55 9.38 -4.05 -10.44
CA ILE A 55 8.33 -5.07 -10.58
C ILE A 55 8.93 -6.41 -11.02
N ILE A 56 9.79 -6.41 -12.04
CA ILE A 56 10.43 -7.64 -12.53
C ILE A 56 11.28 -8.27 -11.40
N LEU A 57 12.09 -7.45 -10.72
CA LEU A 57 12.91 -7.89 -9.60
C LEU A 57 12.07 -8.48 -8.47
N GLN A 58 10.95 -7.86 -8.13
CA GLN A 58 10.01 -8.35 -7.11
C GLN A 58 9.51 -9.76 -7.44
N TRP A 59 9.02 -9.99 -8.67
CA TRP A 59 8.53 -11.31 -9.07
C TRP A 59 9.65 -12.35 -9.11
N PHE A 60 10.84 -11.97 -9.57
CA PHE A 60 12.01 -12.84 -9.58
C PHE A 60 12.44 -13.26 -8.17
N LEU A 61 12.49 -12.32 -7.22
CA LEU A 61 12.81 -12.61 -5.82
C LEU A 61 11.75 -13.51 -5.18
N ALA A 62 10.46 -13.23 -5.44
CA ALA A 62 9.37 -14.06 -4.93
C ALA A 62 9.46 -15.50 -5.45
N ALA A 63 9.68 -15.67 -6.75
CA ALA A 63 9.89 -16.99 -7.35
C ALA A 63 11.08 -17.73 -6.73
N THR A 64 12.20 -17.02 -6.49
CA THR A 64 13.40 -17.61 -5.89
C THR A 64 13.16 -18.08 -4.45
N ILE A 65 12.47 -17.28 -3.63
CA ILE A 65 12.13 -17.63 -2.24
C ILE A 65 11.21 -18.86 -2.21
N VAL A 66 10.16 -18.86 -3.04
CA VAL A 66 9.22 -19.98 -3.10
C VAL A 66 9.90 -21.24 -3.62
N TYR A 67 10.73 -21.14 -4.65
CA TYR A 67 11.52 -22.27 -5.14
C TYR A 67 12.42 -22.84 -4.05
N SER A 68 13.14 -21.99 -3.32
CA SER A 68 14.02 -22.41 -2.23
C SER A 68 13.26 -23.11 -1.11
N PHE A 69 12.03 -22.66 -0.84
CA PHE A 69 11.13 -23.28 0.12
C PHE A 69 10.65 -24.68 -0.33
N PHE A 70 10.12 -24.80 -1.54
CA PHE A 70 9.62 -26.07 -2.06
C PHE A 70 10.73 -27.12 -2.27
N MET A 71 11.93 -26.69 -2.64
CA MET A 71 13.10 -27.58 -2.74
C MET A 71 13.73 -27.92 -1.39
N SER A 72 13.14 -27.46 -0.27
CA SER A 72 13.62 -27.71 1.09
C SER A 72 15.04 -27.19 1.36
N TYR A 73 15.53 -26.24 0.57
CA TYR A 73 16.80 -25.55 0.84
C TYR A 73 16.69 -24.62 2.06
N VAL A 74 15.46 -24.17 2.37
CA VAL A 74 15.17 -23.27 3.48
C VAL A 74 14.08 -23.90 4.36
N PRO A 75 14.30 -24.08 5.68
CA PRO A 75 13.28 -24.55 6.61
C PRO A 75 12.06 -23.62 6.63
N VAL A 76 10.85 -24.18 6.71
CA VAL A 76 9.56 -23.43 6.73
C VAL A 76 9.49 -22.34 7.80
N VAL A 77 10.21 -22.51 8.91
CA VAL A 77 10.28 -21.54 10.00
C VAL A 77 10.87 -20.21 9.55
N ILE A 78 11.86 -20.23 8.64
CA ILE A 78 12.57 -19.02 8.19
C ILE A 78 11.64 -18.04 7.45
N PRO A 79 10.89 -18.42 6.40
CA PRO A 79 9.98 -17.50 5.73
C PRO A 79 8.84 -17.04 6.65
N ILE A 80 8.35 -17.90 7.56
CA ILE A 80 7.33 -17.51 8.56
C ILE A 80 7.85 -16.40 9.47
N ILE A 81 9.04 -16.57 10.05
CA ILE A 81 9.67 -15.54 10.88
C ILE A 81 9.95 -14.28 10.04
N GLY A 82 10.44 -14.46 8.81
CA GLY A 82 10.72 -13.37 7.87
C GLY A 82 9.49 -12.49 7.64
N ILE A 83 8.34 -13.07 7.33
CA ILE A 83 7.08 -12.33 7.12
C ILE A 83 6.60 -11.70 8.43
N ALA A 84 6.69 -12.40 9.58
CA ALA A 84 6.29 -11.85 10.87
C ALA A 84 7.11 -10.60 11.25
N VAL A 85 8.44 -10.69 11.13
CA VAL A 85 9.37 -9.56 11.35
C VAL A 85 9.08 -8.43 10.36
N SER A 86 8.80 -8.78 9.11
CA SER A 86 8.43 -7.83 8.06
C SER A 86 7.20 -7.02 8.44
N CYS A 87 6.10 -7.68 8.82
CA CYS A 87 4.87 -7.05 9.28
C CYS A 87 5.11 -6.09 10.46
N ALA A 88 5.94 -6.48 11.42
CA ALA A 88 6.28 -5.63 12.56
C ALA A 88 7.09 -4.40 12.14
N ALA A 89 8.16 -4.60 11.35
CA ALA A 89 8.99 -3.52 10.82
C ALA A 89 8.16 -2.51 10.00
N PHE A 90 7.22 -3.02 9.20
CA PHE A 90 6.31 -2.21 8.41
C PHE A 90 5.48 -1.25 9.24
N LEU A 91 4.82 -1.75 10.30
CA LEU A 91 4.02 -0.92 11.19
C LEU A 91 4.86 0.17 11.86
N ILE A 92 6.08 -0.17 12.28
CA ILE A 92 7.00 0.77 12.95
C ILE A 92 7.42 1.89 12.00
N VAL A 93 7.95 1.53 10.82
CA VAL A 93 8.41 2.51 9.82
C VAL A 93 7.27 3.40 9.38
N TYR A 94 6.09 2.83 9.12
CA TYR A 94 4.92 3.60 8.71
C TYR A 94 4.48 4.62 9.77
N ARG A 95 4.38 4.20 11.04
CA ARG A 95 4.02 5.09 12.15
C ARG A 95 5.04 6.21 12.34
N PHE A 96 6.33 5.89 12.20
CA PHE A 96 7.39 6.88 12.24
C PHE A 96 7.25 7.90 11.10
N MET A 97 7.01 7.45 9.87
CA MET A 97 6.79 8.32 8.71
C MET A 97 5.56 9.23 8.88
N GLN A 98 4.45 8.69 9.38
CA GLN A 98 3.24 9.46 9.70
C GLN A 98 3.54 10.58 10.71
N LYS A 99 4.28 10.26 11.77
CA LYS A 99 4.68 11.26 12.79
C LYS A 99 5.58 12.33 12.18
N GLU A 100 6.55 11.94 11.36
CA GLU A 100 7.48 12.85 10.71
C GLU A 100 6.81 13.77 9.69
N ASN A 101 5.94 13.24 8.84
CA ASN A 101 5.20 14.03 7.86
C ASN A 101 4.33 15.09 8.54
N ARG A 102 3.61 14.72 9.61
CA ARG A 102 2.81 15.67 10.39
C ARG A 102 3.67 16.72 11.10
N ARG A 103 4.83 16.33 11.63
CA ARG A 103 5.79 17.25 12.27
C ARG A 103 6.31 18.27 11.26
N ARG A 104 6.78 17.82 10.10
CA ARG A 104 7.33 18.68 9.03
C ARG A 104 6.27 19.60 8.45
N TYR A 105 5.04 19.11 8.25
CA TYR A 105 3.93 19.93 7.79
C TYR A 105 3.60 21.06 8.77
N ARG A 106 3.48 20.76 10.08
CA ARG A 106 3.28 21.79 11.13
C ARG A 106 4.41 22.81 11.16
N TYR A 107 5.65 22.34 11.01
CA TYR A 107 6.82 23.22 10.96
C TYR A 107 6.79 24.13 9.73
N SER A 108 6.42 23.59 8.55
CA SER A 108 6.33 24.36 7.30
C SER A 108 5.32 25.50 7.37
N LYS A 109 4.24 25.31 8.15
CA LYS A 109 3.24 26.37 8.41
C LYS A 109 3.74 27.44 9.37
N LYS A 110 4.44 27.03 10.42
CA LYS A 110 4.99 27.96 11.42
C LYS A 110 6.16 28.78 10.85
N PHE A 111 6.96 28.17 9.98
CA PHE A 111 8.16 28.78 9.40
C PHE A 111 8.10 28.74 7.88
N GLY A 112 7.24 29.58 7.32
CA GLY A 112 6.94 29.67 5.90
C GLY A 112 8.09 30.09 4.97
N ASN A 113 9.34 30.17 5.44
CA ASN A 113 10.52 30.37 4.59
C ASN A 113 11.43 29.14 4.53
N ALA A 114 11.20 28.14 5.39
CA ALA A 114 12.05 26.95 5.47
C ALA A 114 11.72 25.88 4.40
N TYR A 115 10.54 25.97 3.80
CA TYR A 115 10.03 25.02 2.79
C TYR A 115 9.54 25.77 1.56
N THR A 116 9.95 25.29 0.39
CA THR A 116 9.43 25.70 -0.90
C THR A 116 7.96 25.30 -1.05
N LEU A 117 7.27 25.92 -2.01
CA LEU A 117 5.86 25.66 -2.29
C LEU A 117 5.63 24.20 -2.70
N SER A 118 6.48 23.64 -3.57
CA SER A 118 6.41 22.24 -4.00
C SER A 118 6.57 21.27 -2.82
N GLU A 119 7.47 21.56 -1.89
CA GLU A 119 7.67 20.73 -0.71
C GLU A 119 6.44 20.71 0.21
N ARG A 120 5.74 21.85 0.35
CA ARG A 120 4.48 21.90 1.12
C ARG A 120 3.37 21.11 0.47
N TYR A 121 3.27 21.17 -0.86
CA TYR A 121 2.31 20.37 -1.60
C TYR A 121 2.53 18.87 -1.39
N GLN A 122 3.77 18.40 -1.47
CA GLN A 122 4.10 16.99 -1.22
C GLN A 122 3.78 16.57 0.23
N LEU A 123 4.08 17.42 1.22
CA LEU A 123 3.74 17.14 2.62
C LEU A 123 2.22 17.08 2.83
N ALA A 124 1.47 17.99 2.21
CA ALA A 124 0.01 18.01 2.26
C ALA A 124 -0.60 16.76 1.58
N GLU A 125 -0.08 16.37 0.42
CA GLU A 125 -0.50 15.16 -0.30
C GLU A 125 -0.23 13.88 0.52
N ASN A 126 0.95 13.78 1.14
CA ASN A 126 1.28 12.63 2.00
C ASN A 126 0.33 12.53 3.22
N ILE A 127 -0.03 13.65 3.85
CA ILE A 127 -1.02 13.65 4.95
C ILE A 127 -2.42 13.33 4.45
N GLN A 128 -2.79 13.76 3.25
CA GLN A 128 -4.11 13.47 2.68
C GLN A 128 -4.26 11.98 2.29
N THR A 129 -3.19 11.35 1.80
CA THR A 129 -3.18 9.95 1.37
C THR A 129 -2.95 8.97 2.52
N GLU A 130 -2.44 9.44 3.65
CA GLU A 130 -2.16 8.66 4.86
C GLU A 130 -3.35 7.81 5.37
N PRO A 131 -4.62 8.28 5.45
CA PRO A 131 -5.71 7.42 5.92
C PRO A 131 -5.97 6.23 5.00
N ILE A 132 -5.81 6.43 3.69
CA ILE A 132 -5.98 5.39 2.67
C ILE A 132 -4.87 4.34 2.82
N VAL A 133 -3.62 4.82 2.85
CA VAL A 133 -2.44 3.95 2.99
C VAL A 133 -2.48 3.22 4.33
N SER A 134 -2.82 3.89 5.43
CA SER A 134 -2.93 3.27 6.75
C SER A 134 -3.97 2.15 6.78
N THR A 135 -5.12 2.35 6.14
CA THR A 135 -6.20 1.36 6.09
C THR A 135 -5.73 0.12 5.34
N LEU A 136 -5.14 0.30 4.15
CA LEU A 136 -4.62 -0.79 3.35
C LEU A 136 -3.48 -1.54 4.05
N LEU A 137 -2.60 -0.82 4.74
CA LEU A 137 -1.51 -1.43 5.49
C LEU A 137 -2.00 -2.27 6.67
N ILE A 138 -2.96 -1.77 7.44
CA ILE A 138 -3.54 -2.54 8.55
C ILE A 138 -4.19 -3.83 8.03
N ILE A 139 -4.95 -3.72 6.94
CA ILE A 139 -5.60 -4.87 6.30
C ILE A 139 -4.55 -5.86 5.81
N SER A 140 -3.48 -5.38 5.15
CA SER A 140 -2.37 -6.22 4.69
C SER A 140 -1.76 -7.00 5.86
N VAL A 141 -1.42 -6.33 6.96
CA VAL A 141 -0.80 -7.00 8.12
C VAL A 141 -1.73 -8.04 8.73
N ILE A 142 -3.03 -7.76 8.85
CA ILE A 142 -4.00 -8.73 9.38
C ILE A 142 -4.08 -9.96 8.47
N PHE A 143 -4.23 -9.76 7.16
CA PHE A 143 -4.39 -10.87 6.21
C PHE A 143 -3.12 -11.69 6.05
N GLU A 144 -1.96 -11.07 5.99
CA GLU A 144 -0.67 -11.77 5.97
C GLU A 144 -0.46 -12.59 7.26
N SER A 145 -0.88 -12.05 8.42
CA SER A 145 -0.83 -12.80 9.68
C SER A 145 -1.76 -14.01 9.67
N LEU A 146 -2.94 -13.90 9.06
CA LEU A 146 -3.86 -15.03 8.90
C LEU A 146 -3.31 -16.09 7.94
N HIS A 147 -2.66 -15.69 6.85
CA HIS A 147 -1.95 -16.60 5.95
C HIS A 147 -0.79 -17.32 6.65
N LEU A 148 -0.06 -16.63 7.51
CA LEU A 148 0.99 -17.23 8.33
C LEU A 148 0.43 -18.29 9.30
N ILE A 149 -0.68 -17.99 9.97
CA ILE A 149 -1.32 -18.93 10.89
C ILE A 149 -1.83 -20.16 10.15
N SER A 150 -2.52 -19.98 9.01
CA SER A 150 -3.03 -21.10 8.22
C SER A 150 -1.89 -21.96 7.64
N GLY A 151 -0.82 -21.33 7.14
CA GLY A 151 0.40 -22.01 6.68
C GLY A 151 1.12 -22.75 7.81
N ALA A 152 1.20 -22.18 9.01
CA ALA A 152 1.77 -22.85 10.18
C ALA A 152 0.95 -24.09 10.58
N ILE A 153 -0.39 -24.00 10.59
CA ILE A 153 -1.28 -25.14 10.85
C ILE A 153 -1.09 -26.23 9.79
N LEU A 154 -0.98 -25.86 8.51
CA LEU A 154 -0.75 -26.78 7.41
C LEU A 154 0.56 -27.56 7.57
N HIS A 155 1.64 -26.89 7.96
CA HIS A 155 2.96 -27.52 8.07
C HIS A 155 3.22 -28.23 9.38
N PHE A 156 2.82 -27.65 10.52
CA PHE A 156 3.09 -28.19 11.86
C PHE A 156 1.94 -29.01 12.44
N GLY A 157 0.79 -29.07 11.77
CA GLY A 157 -0.34 -29.89 12.20
C GLY A 157 0.06 -31.37 12.35
N THR A 158 -0.24 -31.97 13.50
CA THR A 158 0.13 -33.36 13.80
C THR A 158 -0.78 -34.37 13.09
N ASN A 159 -2.05 -34.04 12.93
CA ASN A 159 -3.08 -34.92 12.37
C ASN A 159 -3.48 -34.49 10.95
N ILE A 160 -3.90 -35.45 10.11
CA ILE A 160 -4.32 -35.16 8.74
C ILE A 160 -5.48 -34.15 8.67
N ASN A 161 -6.43 -34.25 9.61
CA ASN A 161 -7.55 -33.32 9.72
C ASN A 161 -7.06 -31.89 10.01
N THR A 162 -6.04 -31.71 10.87
CA THR A 162 -5.49 -30.39 11.18
C THR A 162 -4.79 -29.76 9.96
N LYS A 163 -4.04 -30.57 9.20
CA LYS A 163 -3.42 -30.11 7.95
C LYS A 163 -4.46 -29.74 6.89
N LEU A 164 -5.53 -30.52 6.78
CA LEU A 164 -6.64 -30.23 5.86
C LEU A 164 -7.32 -28.91 6.21
N ILE A 165 -7.57 -28.65 7.51
CA ILE A 165 -8.11 -27.37 7.98
C ILE A 165 -7.16 -26.22 7.62
N GLY A 166 -5.86 -26.36 7.86
CA GLY A 166 -4.86 -25.34 7.49
C GLY A 166 -4.88 -25.04 5.99
N LYS A 167 -4.95 -26.08 5.14
CA LYS A 167 -5.06 -25.93 3.69
C LYS A 167 -6.34 -25.21 3.27
N LEU A 168 -7.49 -25.62 3.78
CA LEU A 168 -8.79 -24.99 3.47
C LEU A 168 -8.81 -23.52 3.88
N LEU A 169 -8.29 -23.20 5.06
CA LEU A 169 -8.17 -21.81 5.52
C LEU A 169 -7.29 -20.99 4.59
N PHE A 170 -6.12 -21.53 4.19
CA PHE A 170 -5.22 -20.85 3.26
C PHE A 170 -5.90 -20.58 1.89
N GLU A 171 -6.59 -21.58 1.33
CA GLU A 171 -7.30 -21.42 0.05
C GLU A 171 -8.44 -20.40 0.12
N ILE A 172 -9.20 -20.39 1.22
CA ILE A 172 -10.28 -19.42 1.44
C ILE A 172 -9.68 -18.00 1.54
N LEU A 173 -8.64 -17.81 2.36
CA LEU A 173 -7.98 -16.52 2.54
C LEU A 173 -7.46 -15.97 1.21
N PHE A 174 -6.74 -16.79 0.45
CA PHE A 174 -6.24 -16.41 -0.87
C PHE A 174 -7.37 -16.02 -1.84
N THR A 175 -8.51 -16.72 -1.78
CA THR A 175 -9.66 -16.45 -2.65
C THR A 175 -10.34 -15.13 -2.31
N ILE A 176 -10.37 -14.72 -1.04
CA ILE A 176 -11.02 -13.49 -0.59
C ILE A 176 -10.12 -12.25 -0.70
N ASP A 177 -8.80 -12.41 -0.82
CA ASP A 177 -7.83 -11.31 -0.92
C ASP A 177 -8.21 -10.23 -1.93
N PRO A 178 -8.61 -10.54 -3.19
CA PRO A 178 -8.97 -9.52 -4.16
C PRO A 178 -10.11 -8.61 -3.68
N ILE A 179 -11.10 -9.18 -2.98
CA ILE A 179 -12.25 -8.44 -2.44
C ILE A 179 -11.77 -7.58 -1.26
N VAL A 180 -10.97 -8.18 -0.39
CA VAL A 180 -10.44 -7.56 0.83
C VAL A 180 -9.55 -6.36 0.52
N PHE A 181 -8.78 -6.36 -0.56
CA PHE A 181 -7.98 -5.20 -0.95
C PHE A 181 -8.76 -4.20 -1.81
N SER A 182 -9.63 -4.68 -2.71
CA SER A 182 -10.33 -3.80 -3.65
C SER A 182 -11.42 -2.97 -2.98
N ILE A 183 -12.21 -3.55 -2.07
CA ILE A 183 -13.33 -2.84 -1.43
C ILE A 183 -12.84 -1.68 -0.55
N PRO A 184 -11.89 -1.87 0.38
CA PRO A 184 -11.37 -0.77 1.19
C PRO A 184 -10.69 0.29 0.34
N LEU A 185 -9.94 -0.08 -0.71
CA LEU A 185 -9.35 0.89 -1.63
C LEU A 185 -10.43 1.76 -2.30
N LEU A 186 -11.47 1.12 -2.81
CA LEU A 186 -12.61 1.79 -3.44
C LEU A 186 -13.33 2.73 -2.47
N LEU A 187 -13.50 2.31 -1.21
CA LEU A 187 -14.18 3.11 -0.18
C LEU A 187 -13.29 4.22 0.40
N SER A 188 -11.97 4.06 0.35
CA SER A 188 -11.00 5.01 0.89
C SER A 188 -10.83 6.23 0.00
N VAL A 189 -10.92 6.06 -1.33
CA VAL A 189 -10.88 7.18 -2.28
C VAL A 189 -12.26 7.81 -2.41
N LYS A 190 -12.47 9.02 -1.86
CA LYS A 190 -13.78 9.71 -1.87
C LYS A 190 -14.42 9.78 -3.26
N LYS A 191 -13.64 10.11 -4.29
CA LYS A 191 -14.10 10.18 -5.69
C LYS A 191 -14.65 8.83 -6.16
N TRP A 192 -13.92 7.75 -5.91
CA TRP A 192 -14.33 6.40 -6.29
C TRP A 192 -15.53 5.93 -5.47
N ARG A 193 -15.54 6.18 -4.16
CA ARG A 193 -16.68 5.91 -3.29
C ARG A 193 -17.95 6.63 -3.75
N GLN A 194 -17.84 7.89 -4.18
CA GLN A 194 -18.99 8.66 -4.67
C GLN A 194 -19.51 8.10 -5.98
N ILE A 195 -18.62 7.82 -6.94
CA ILE A 195 -18.97 7.18 -8.22
C ILE A 195 -19.64 5.82 -7.96
N PHE A 196 -19.03 4.99 -7.10
CA PHE A 196 -19.56 3.68 -6.75
C PHE A 196 -20.94 3.75 -6.08
N ARG A 197 -21.13 4.69 -5.15
CA ARG A 197 -22.45 4.95 -4.55
C ARG A 197 -23.48 5.40 -5.57
N GLN A 198 -23.09 6.23 -6.55
CA GLN A 198 -23.99 6.67 -7.63
C GLN A 198 -24.43 5.50 -8.51
N TYR A 199 -23.50 4.61 -8.88
CA TYR A 199 -23.81 3.41 -9.66
C TYR A 199 -24.68 2.40 -8.88
N LEU A 200 -24.35 2.13 -7.61
CA LEU A 200 -25.12 1.19 -6.77
C LEU A 200 -26.52 1.71 -6.41
N LEU A 201 -26.65 3.01 -6.12
CA LEU A 201 -27.92 3.59 -5.67
C LEU A 201 -28.83 4.03 -6.84
N ARG A 202 -28.43 3.81 -8.10
CA ARG A 202 -29.17 4.21 -9.32
C ARG A 202 -29.76 5.63 -9.27
N LYS A 203 -29.13 6.55 -8.53
CA LYS A 203 -29.56 7.95 -8.46
C LYS A 203 -28.91 8.70 -9.61
N HIS A 204 -29.64 8.83 -10.71
CA HIS A 204 -29.43 9.91 -11.69
C HIS A 204 -29.76 11.24 -11.01
N ILE A 205 -28.81 11.81 -10.26
CA ILE A 205 -28.91 13.18 -9.80
C ILE A 205 -27.59 13.87 -10.17
N CYS A 206 -27.68 14.68 -11.23
CA CYS A 206 -26.78 15.79 -11.49
C CYS A 206 -26.65 16.64 -10.22
N SER A 207 -25.48 16.63 -9.60
CA SER A 207 -24.78 17.83 -9.13
C SER A 207 -23.56 17.38 -8.34
N CYS A 208 -22.37 17.69 -8.86
CA CYS A 208 -21.12 17.55 -8.13
C CYS A 208 -21.00 18.68 -7.10
N ASN A 209 -21.73 18.59 -5.99
CA ASN A 209 -21.36 19.34 -4.80
C ASN A 209 -20.37 18.48 -4.02
N ILE A 210 -19.09 18.81 -4.19
CA ILE A 210 -17.96 18.33 -3.38
C ILE A 210 -18.26 18.77 -1.95
N SER A 211 -18.88 17.90 -1.14
CA SER A 211 -19.16 18.25 0.25
C SER A 211 -17.84 18.37 1.01
N GLU A 212 -17.70 19.51 1.69
CA GLU A 212 -16.63 19.85 2.60
C GLU A 212 -16.18 18.66 3.45
N TYR A 213 -14.88 18.44 3.40
CA TYR A 213 -14.12 17.55 4.27
C TYR A 213 -14.02 18.18 5.68
N ASP A 214 -13.61 17.36 6.65
CA ASP A 214 -13.35 17.71 8.06
C ASP A 214 -12.81 19.15 8.24
N ASN A 215 -13.60 20.03 8.88
CA ASN A 215 -13.46 21.49 8.82
C ASN A 215 -12.05 22.01 9.14
N ASN A 216 -11.26 21.30 9.96
CA ASN A 216 -9.93 21.74 10.35
C ASN A 216 -8.82 21.43 9.32
N SER A 217 -9.04 20.54 8.37
CA SER A 217 -8.04 20.13 7.36
C SER A 217 -8.41 20.53 5.95
N VAL A 218 -9.68 20.88 5.70
CA VAL A 218 -10.12 21.52 4.44
C VAL A 218 -9.74 22.97 4.37
N GLN A 219 -9.93 23.69 5.48
CA GLN A 219 -9.61 25.10 5.54
C GLN A 219 -8.11 25.30 5.26
N GLU A 220 -7.29 24.43 5.85
CA GLU A 220 -5.85 24.36 5.62
C GLU A 220 -5.45 24.02 4.16
N ILE A 221 -6.23 23.22 3.45
CA ILE A 221 -5.97 22.86 2.04
C ILE A 221 -6.46 23.96 1.11
N ASN A 222 -7.60 24.59 1.41
CA ASN A 222 -8.09 25.74 0.66
C ASN A 222 -7.09 26.88 0.72
N ASP A 223 -6.45 27.10 1.87
CA ASP A 223 -5.39 28.11 2.01
C ASP A 223 -4.16 27.77 1.15
N VAL A 224 -3.66 26.53 1.20
CA VAL A 224 -2.51 26.11 0.36
C VAL A 224 -2.86 26.12 -1.14
N LYS A 225 -4.09 25.75 -1.52
CA LYS A 225 -4.54 25.78 -2.91
C LYS A 225 -4.67 27.21 -3.42
N LYS A 226 -5.19 28.11 -2.58
CA LYS A 226 -5.29 29.55 -2.85
C LYS A 226 -3.90 30.19 -2.96
N GLU A 227 -2.93 29.77 -2.14
CA GLU A 227 -1.52 30.18 -2.27
C GLU A 227 -0.91 29.72 -3.60
N GLY A 228 -1.17 28.49 -4.04
CA GLY A 228 -0.71 28.01 -5.34
C GLY A 228 -1.37 28.69 -6.52
N ASP A 229 -2.68 28.93 -6.46
CA ASP A 229 -3.40 29.64 -7.50
C ASP A 229 -2.88 31.09 -7.64
N VAL A 230 -2.55 31.74 -6.53
CA VAL A 230 -1.90 33.07 -6.52
C VAL A 230 -0.50 32.98 -7.13
N TYR A 231 0.31 31.97 -6.77
CA TYR A 231 1.64 31.75 -7.34
C TYR A 231 1.61 31.49 -8.84
N PHE A 232 0.79 30.56 -9.34
CA PHE A 232 0.70 30.27 -10.77
C PHE A 232 0.12 31.44 -11.56
N LYS A 233 -0.73 32.26 -10.94
CA LYS A 233 -1.21 33.52 -11.53
C LYS A 233 -0.09 34.56 -11.63
N GLN A 234 0.71 34.74 -10.59
CA GLN A 234 1.89 35.62 -10.59
C GLN A 234 2.97 35.14 -11.57
N LEU A 235 3.21 33.83 -11.63
CA LEU A 235 4.14 33.22 -12.57
C LEU A 235 3.71 33.50 -14.02
N ARG A 236 2.42 33.30 -14.31
CA ARG A 236 1.85 33.57 -15.64
C ARG A 236 1.91 35.05 -16.01
N GLN A 237 1.78 35.95 -15.03
CA GLN A 237 1.97 37.40 -15.20
C GLN A 237 3.43 37.80 -15.38
N SER A 238 4.38 37.07 -14.81
CA SER A 238 5.82 37.35 -14.98
C SER A 238 6.39 36.86 -16.31
N TRP A 239 5.65 36.02 -17.03
CA TRP A 239 6.04 35.43 -18.32
C TRP A 239 5.36 36.10 -19.52
N THR A 240 4.50 37.09 -19.27
CA THR A 240 3.90 38.02 -20.25
C THR A 240 4.46 39.41 -20.04
#